data_AF-A0A6B2G7V3-F1
#
_entry.id   AF-A0A6B2G7V3-F1
#
_cell.length_a   1.000
_cell.length_b   1.000
_cell.length_c   1.000
_cell.angle_alpha   90.00
_cell.angle_beta   90.00
_cell.angle_gamma   90.00
#
_symmetry.space_group_name_H-M   'P 1'
#
loop_
_entity.id
_entity.type
_entity.pdbx_description
1 polymer ?
#
loop_
_entity_poly.entity_id
_entity_poly.type
_entity_poly.pdbx_seq_one_letter_code
_entity_poly.pdbx_strand_id
1 'polypeptide(L)'
;VRAISATNLHLRTNHIYVSSDDIKETGFTYVLPKNLLKKFIVIADLRTQIAGFIYGVSPPDNLQVKEIRCIVMVPQWGNHQTVHLTNQLPGHDFFKDLEPLG
;
A
#
# COMPACT_ATOMS: atom_id res chain seq x y z
N VAL A 1 3.68 14.32 -22.12
CA VAL A 1 4.00 15.09 -20.88
C VAL A 1 3.96 14.24 -19.62
N ARG A 2 2.86 13.51 -19.30
CA ARG A 2 2.75 12.75 -18.04
C ARG A 2 3.88 11.76 -17.76
N ALA A 3 4.30 10.99 -18.76
CA ALA A 3 5.39 10.02 -18.62
C ALA A 3 6.71 10.67 -18.16
N ILE A 4 7.02 11.86 -18.67
CA ILE A 4 8.22 12.63 -18.25
C ILE A 4 8.04 13.15 -16.83
N SER A 5 6.85 13.63 -16.47
CA SER A 5 6.59 14.09 -15.10
C SER A 5 6.67 12.95 -14.07
N ALA A 6 6.25 11.74 -14.44
CA ALA A 6 6.28 10.56 -13.56
C ALA A 6 7.71 10.13 -13.19
N THR A 7 8.72 10.41 -14.02
CA THR A 7 10.12 10.06 -13.69
C THR A 7 10.61 10.76 -12.42
N ASN A 8 9.99 11.87 -12.02
CA ASN A 8 10.33 12.64 -10.83
C ASN A 8 9.61 12.17 -9.55
N LEU A 9 8.78 11.12 -9.61
CA LEU A 9 8.06 10.61 -8.42
C LEU A 9 9.00 10.13 -7.31
N HIS A 10 10.20 9.64 -7.67
CA HIS A 10 11.22 9.23 -6.71
C HIS A 10 11.64 10.37 -5.75
N LEU A 11 11.61 11.63 -6.21
CA LEU A 11 11.95 12.80 -5.37
C LEU A 11 10.95 12.99 -4.22
N ARG A 12 9.68 12.62 -4.42
CA ARG A 12 8.64 12.70 -3.38
C ARG A 12 8.88 11.71 -2.24
N THR A 13 9.62 10.63 -2.49
CA THR A 13 9.88 9.59 -1.49
C THR A 13 10.82 10.04 -0.36
N ASN A 14 11.45 11.21 -0.49
CA ASN A 14 12.32 11.79 0.53
C ASN A 14 11.55 12.56 1.61
N HIS A 15 10.35 13.06 1.29
CA HIS A 15 9.53 13.88 2.17
C HIS A 15 8.14 13.27 2.30
N ILE A 16 8.00 12.33 3.25
CA ILE A 16 6.75 11.64 3.53
C ILE A 16 6.24 12.10 4.89
N TYR A 17 5.01 12.59 4.92
CA TYR A 17 4.30 12.97 6.13
C TYR A 17 3.23 11.91 6.42
N VAL A 18 3.07 11.58 7.70
CA VAL A 18 2.04 10.66 8.19
C VAL A 18 1.13 11.50 9.08
N SER A 19 -0.17 11.50 8.80
CA SER A 19 -1.14 12.13 9.71
C SER A 19 -1.24 11.28 10.97
N SER A 20 -1.25 11.96 12.12
CA SER A 20 -1.39 11.36 13.44
C SER A 20 -2.76 11.69 14.06
N ASP A 21 -3.71 12.14 13.25
CA ASP A 21 -4.99 12.64 13.73
C ASP A 21 -5.91 11.46 14.14
N ASP A 22 -6.63 11.62 15.25
CA ASP A 22 -7.67 10.71 15.76
C ASP A 22 -7.25 9.24 15.97
N ILE A 23 -6.05 9.00 16.52
CA ILE A 23 -5.63 7.64 16.94
C ILE A 23 -6.52 7.17 18.10
N LYS A 24 -7.45 6.26 17.79
CA LYS A 24 -8.23 5.54 18.81
C LYS A 24 -7.31 4.56 19.54
N GLU A 25 -7.25 4.63 20.87
CA GLU A 25 -6.46 3.71 21.70
C GLU A 25 -6.84 2.23 21.52
N THR A 26 -8.06 1.95 21.04
CA THR A 26 -8.57 0.59 20.83
C THR A 26 -8.35 0.04 19.42
N GLY A 27 -7.64 0.77 18.54
CA GLY A 27 -7.42 0.38 17.14
C GLY A 27 -6.12 -0.39 16.90
N PHE A 28 -6.07 -1.09 15.76
CA PHE A 28 -4.82 -1.70 15.28
C PHE A 28 -3.82 -0.63 14.82
N THR A 29 -2.55 -0.83 15.13
CA THR A 29 -1.44 -0.01 14.63
C THR A 29 -0.79 -0.69 13.43
N TYR A 30 -0.85 -0.04 12.25
CA TYR A 30 -0.30 -0.59 11.01
C TYR A 30 1.12 -0.06 10.76
N VAL A 31 2.06 -0.97 10.52
CA VAL A 31 3.46 -0.63 10.22
C VAL A 31 3.75 -0.95 8.75
N LEU A 32 4.01 0.08 7.95
CA LEU A 32 4.32 -0.03 6.52
C LEU A 32 5.84 0.05 6.27
N PRO A 33 6.46 -0.99 5.67
CA PRO A 33 7.86 -0.94 5.27
C PRO A 33 8.13 0.17 4.25
N LYS A 34 9.16 0.99 4.52
CA LYS A 34 9.52 2.13 3.66
C LYS A 34 9.86 1.72 2.23
N ASN A 35 10.53 0.58 2.03
CA ASN A 35 10.88 0.10 0.69
C ASN A 35 9.65 -0.16 -0.18
N LEU A 36 8.60 -0.76 0.38
CA LEU A 36 7.33 -1.00 -0.33
C LEU A 36 6.66 0.32 -0.69
N LEU A 37 6.54 1.25 0.28
CA LEU A 37 5.94 2.56 0.05
C LEU A 37 6.70 3.35 -1.04
N LYS A 38 8.03 3.38 -0.99
CA LYS A 38 8.85 4.07 -2.00
C LYS A 38 8.64 3.48 -3.38
N LYS A 39 8.63 2.15 -3.49
CA LYS A 39 8.42 1.47 -4.77
C LYS A 39 7.02 1.74 -5.32
N PHE A 40 6.00 1.70 -4.46
CA PHE A 40 4.61 1.97 -4.82
C PHE A 40 4.43 3.41 -5.36
N ILE A 41 5.03 4.40 -4.69
CA ILE A 41 5.02 5.80 -5.17
C ILE A 41 5.69 5.93 -6.54
N VAL A 42 6.81 5.24 -6.77
CA VAL A 42 7.57 5.35 -8.03
C VAL A 42 6.83 4.74 -9.23
N ILE A 43 6.01 3.71 -9.03
CA ILE A 43 5.23 3.07 -10.10
C ILE A 43 3.87 3.74 -10.34
N ALA A 44 3.50 4.76 -9.57
CA ALA A 44 2.23 5.47 -9.68
C ALA A 44 2.21 6.50 -10.83
N ASP A 45 1.08 7.19 -10.97
CA ASP A 45 0.90 8.33 -11.88
C ASP A 45 0.41 9.58 -11.10
N LEU A 46 0.62 10.76 -11.68
CA LEU A 46 0.25 12.04 -11.04
C LEU A 46 -1.24 12.39 -11.16
N ARG A 47 -1.99 11.73 -12.04
CA ARG A 47 -3.43 12.03 -12.26
C ARG A 47 -4.33 10.82 -12.19
N THR A 48 -3.77 9.63 -12.25
CA THR A 48 -4.50 8.37 -12.28
C THR A 48 -4.16 7.59 -11.02
N GLN A 49 -5.16 7.22 -10.24
CA GLN A 49 -4.97 6.45 -9.03
C GLN A 49 -4.56 5.00 -9.38
N ILE A 50 -3.73 4.42 -8.52
CA ILE A 50 -3.42 2.99 -8.49
C ILE A 50 -3.68 2.48 -7.07
N ALA A 51 -4.01 1.20 -6.93
CA ALA A 51 -4.23 0.52 -5.67
C ALA A 51 -3.48 -0.82 -5.63
N GLY A 52 -3.31 -1.37 -4.44
CA GLY A 52 -2.74 -2.69 -4.24
C GLY A 52 -3.30 -3.31 -2.97
N PHE A 53 -3.53 -4.62 -2.99
CA PHE A 53 -4.00 -5.34 -1.80
C PHE A 53 -2.86 -5.52 -0.81
N ILE A 54 -3.13 -5.27 0.45
CA ILE A 54 -2.15 -5.29 1.53
C ILE A 54 -2.28 -6.60 2.29
N TYR A 55 -1.15 -7.27 2.47
CA TYR A 55 -1.06 -8.48 3.27
C TYR A 55 0.02 -8.32 4.33
N GLY A 56 -0.24 -8.86 5.51
CA GLY A 56 0.65 -8.73 6.64
C GLY A 56 0.41 -9.79 7.70
N VAL A 57 0.98 -9.56 8.87
CA VAL A 57 0.83 -10.43 10.03
C VAL A 57 1.02 -9.62 11.30
N SER A 58 0.39 -10.05 12.39
CA SER A 58 0.72 -9.54 13.72
C SER A 58 2.01 -10.18 14.24
N PRO A 59 2.95 -9.41 14.81
CA PRO A 59 4.10 -9.99 15.48
C PRO A 59 3.63 -10.81 16.70
N PRO A 60 4.35 -11.90 17.05
CA PRO A 60 3.94 -12.78 18.15
C PRO A 60 3.91 -12.06 19.51
N ASP A 61 4.71 -11.00 19.65
CA ASP A 61 4.84 -10.23 20.88
C ASP A 61 3.71 -9.19 21.05
N ASN A 62 3.02 -8.78 19.97
CA ASN A 62 1.98 -7.76 20.05
C ASN A 62 0.90 -7.91 18.95
N LEU A 63 -0.25 -8.47 19.33
CA LEU A 63 -1.39 -8.69 18.43
C LEU A 63 -2.10 -7.41 17.99
N GLN A 64 -1.89 -6.27 18.67
CA GLN A 64 -2.49 -4.99 18.29
C GLN A 64 -1.71 -4.28 17.16
N VAL A 65 -0.53 -4.80 16.81
CA VAL A 65 0.26 -4.30 15.68
C VAL A 65 0.03 -5.19 14.47
N LYS A 66 -0.06 -4.57 13.29
CA LYS A 66 -0.19 -5.22 12.00
C LYS A 66 1.00 -4.81 11.13
N GLU A 67 1.94 -5.72 10.94
CA GLU A 67 3.10 -5.50 10.07
C GLU A 67 2.73 -5.83 8.62
N ILE A 68 2.78 -4.83 7.75
CA ILE A 68 2.55 -5.02 6.33
C ILE A 68 3.80 -5.68 5.74
N ARG A 69 3.63 -6.82 5.06
CA ARG A 69 4.74 -7.58 4.44
C ARG A 69 4.69 -7.59 2.92
N CYS A 70 3.51 -7.41 2.34
CA CYS A 70 3.33 -7.47 0.90
C CYS A 70 2.27 -6.47 0.42
N ILE A 71 2.50 -5.92 -0.77
CA ILE A 71 1.49 -5.20 -1.56
C ILE A 71 1.34 -5.94 -2.88
N VAL A 72 0.15 -6.43 -3.17
CA VAL A 72 -0.15 -7.20 -4.37
C VAL A 72 -0.78 -6.30 -5.41
N MET A 73 -0.09 -6.15 -6.55
CA MET A 73 -0.59 -5.42 -7.70
C MET A 73 -1.40 -6.37 -8.59
N VAL A 74 -2.70 -6.13 -8.69
CA VAL A 74 -3.60 -6.86 -9.61
C VAL A 74 -3.83 -6.06 -10.89
N PRO A 75 -4.30 -6.69 -11.98
CA PRO A 75 -4.77 -5.97 -13.16
C PRO A 75 -5.83 -4.94 -12.77
N GLN A 76 -5.59 -3.69 -13.13
CA GLN A 76 -6.40 -2.56 -12.70
C GLN A 76 -6.32 -1.40 -13.68
N TRP A 77 -7.30 -0.52 -13.61
CA TRP A 77 -7.25 0.80 -14.25
C TRP A 77 -7.91 1.81 -13.31
N GLY A 78 -7.50 3.06 -13.39
CA GLY A 78 -8.01 4.11 -12.52
C GLY A 78 -8.39 5.36 -13.27
N ASN A 79 -9.00 6.29 -12.56
CA ASN A 79 -9.16 7.67 -12.95
C ASN A 79 -8.62 8.56 -11.81
N HIS A 80 -9.00 9.85 -11.81
CA HIS A 80 -8.52 10.81 -10.82
C HIS A 80 -9.21 10.68 -9.45
N GLN A 81 -10.34 9.96 -9.37
CA GLN A 81 -11.16 9.81 -8.16
C GLN A 81 -11.19 8.37 -7.62
N THR A 82 -11.08 7.37 -8.49
CA THR A 82 -11.35 5.96 -8.16
C THR A 82 -10.45 5.01 -8.93
N VAL A 83 -10.31 3.78 -8.41
CA VAL A 83 -9.61 2.66 -9.05
C VAL A 83 -10.61 1.52 -9.25
N HIS A 84 -10.54 0.88 -10.41
CA HIS A 84 -11.31 -0.32 -10.75
C HIS A 84 -10.39 -1.54 -10.67
N LEU A 85 -10.71 -2.43 -9.72
CA LEU A 85 -9.97 -3.66 -9.45
C LEU A 85 -10.79 -4.88 -9.91
N THR A 86 -10.11 -6.00 -10.14
CA THR A 86 -10.78 -7.30 -10.33
C THR A 86 -11.38 -7.79 -9.01
N ASN A 87 -12.58 -8.36 -9.06
CA ASN A 87 -13.26 -8.90 -7.85
C ASN A 87 -12.56 -10.14 -7.26
N GLN A 88 -11.71 -10.81 -8.03
CA GLN A 88 -10.99 -11.98 -7.57
C GLN A 88 -9.79 -11.58 -6.71
N LEU A 89 -9.78 -12.05 -5.46
CA LEU A 89 -8.62 -11.90 -4.59
C LEU A 89 -7.43 -12.72 -5.12
N PRO A 90 -6.21 -12.20 -5.03
CA PRO A 90 -5.03 -12.88 -5.52
C PRO A 90 -4.74 -14.12 -4.66
N GLY A 91 -4.56 -15.26 -5.31
CA GLY A 91 -4.13 -16.51 -4.69
C GLY A 91 -2.66 -16.79 -5.02
N HIS A 92 -1.84 -17.00 -4.00
CA HIS A 92 -0.43 -17.39 -4.16
C HIS A 92 0.09 -18.12 -2.92
N ASP A 93 1.01 -19.06 -3.09
CA ASP A 93 1.58 -19.85 -1.98
C ASP A 93 2.28 -19.00 -0.91
N PHE A 94 2.84 -17.85 -1.30
CA PHE A 94 3.47 -16.88 -0.39
C PHE A 94 2.48 -16.18 0.55
N PHE A 95 1.16 -16.30 0.32
CA PHE A 95 0.14 -15.71 1.20
C PHE A 95 -0.31 -16.64 2.34
N LYS A 96 0.17 -17.89 2.39
CA LYS A 96 -0.30 -18.90 3.35
C LYS A 96 -0.20 -18.45 4.82
N ASP A 97 0.85 -17.69 5.14
CA ASP A 97 1.13 -17.22 6.49
C ASP A 97 0.75 -15.75 6.71
N LEU A 98 0.02 -15.14 5.77
CA LEU A 98 -0.37 -13.73 5.79
C LEU A 98 -1.89 -13.57 5.85
N GLU A 99 -2.33 -12.54 6.55
CA GLU A 99 -3.73 -12.11 6.57
C GLU A 99 -3.94 -10.89 5.65
N PRO A 100 -5.11 -10.76 5.01
CA PRO A 100 -5.47 -9.57 4.25
C PRO A 100 -5.72 -8.40 5.21
N LEU A 101 -5.11 -7.24 4.93
CA LEU A 101 -5.18 -6.03 5.76
C LEU A 101 -5.82 -4.83 5.03
N GLY A 102 -6.22 -4.99 3.77
CA GLY A 102 -6.86 -3.95 2.96
C GLY A 102 -6.72 -4.18 1.46
#